data_AF-A0A1I3PVL6-F1
#
_entry.id   AF-A0A1I3PVL6-F1
#
_cell.length_a   1.000
_cell.length_b   1.000
_cell.length_c   1.000
_cell.angle_alpha   90.00
_cell.angle_beta   90.00
_cell.angle_gamma   90.00
#
_symmetry.space_group_name_H-M   'P 1'
#
loop_
_entity.id
_entity.type
_entity.pdbx_description
1 polymer ?
#
loop_
_entity_poly.entity_id
_entity_poly.type
_entity_poly.pdbx_seq_one_letter_code
_entity_poly.pdbx_strand_id
1 'polypeptide(L)'
;MNVPSFMFSFCIRCLYIEFLLEVDALKKYFPFLMLLFIFLFAGYLDSHDSTSLEPSNLPGSVDTDDTETSSSEGNSPSTTWELGMILEGTKIVDGTKVETYREYEVYKDENGNIVKRVPTSNYNYLRYE
;
A
#
# COMPACT_ATOMS: atom_id res chain seq x y z
N MET A 1 -18.90 -4.57 63.72
CA MET A 1 -18.54 -5.60 62.72
C MET A 1 -17.45 -5.01 61.84
N ASN A 2 -16.20 -5.40 62.08
CA ASN A 2 -15.02 -4.80 61.46
C ASN A 2 -14.44 -5.84 60.49
N VAL A 3 -14.64 -5.63 59.20
CA VAL A 3 -14.10 -6.50 58.15
C VAL A 3 -12.61 -6.20 58.02
N PRO A 4 -11.71 -7.19 58.11
CA PRO A 4 -10.28 -6.91 58.16
C PRO A 4 -9.79 -6.46 56.78
N SER A 5 -9.39 -5.18 56.67
CA SER A 5 -8.72 -4.59 55.50
C SER A 5 -7.43 -5.32 55.06
N PHE A 6 -6.97 -6.30 55.84
CA PHE A 6 -5.81 -7.13 55.51
C PHE A 6 -6.06 -8.12 54.36
N MET A 7 -7.30 -8.53 54.10
CA MET A 7 -7.57 -9.56 53.10
C MET A 7 -7.54 -9.01 51.65
N PHE A 8 -7.82 -7.72 51.46
CA PHE A 8 -7.77 -7.08 50.13
C PHE A 8 -6.35 -6.83 49.61
N SER A 9 -5.40 -6.53 50.51
CA SER A 9 -4.00 -6.24 50.14
C SER A 9 -3.25 -7.50 49.64
N PHE A 10 -3.58 -8.67 50.19
CA PHE A 10 -2.98 -9.94 49.75
C PHE A 10 -3.49 -10.38 48.37
N CYS A 11 -4.77 -10.13 48.07
CA CYS A 11 -5.37 -10.51 46.80
C CYS A 11 -4.76 -9.73 45.61
N ILE A 12 -4.50 -8.43 45.80
CA ILE A 12 -3.88 -7.57 44.77
C ILE A 12 -2.43 -7.95 44.49
N ARG A 13 -1.65 -8.29 45.54
CA ARG A 13 -0.26 -8.77 45.36
C ARG A 13 -0.18 -10.13 44.68
N CYS A 14 -1.16 -11.02 44.90
CA CYS A 14 -1.24 -12.30 44.20
C CYS A 14 -1.57 -12.13 42.72
N LEU A 15 -2.57 -11.30 42.40
CA LEU A 15 -2.99 -11.00 41.03
C LEU A 15 -1.86 -10.34 40.21
N TYR A 16 -1.06 -9.47 40.84
CA TYR A 16 0.05 -8.79 40.16
C TYR A 16 1.22 -9.73 39.86
N ILE A 17 1.45 -10.76 40.69
CA ILE A 17 2.51 -11.74 40.49
C ILE A 17 2.14 -12.75 39.40
N GLU A 18 0.88 -13.21 39.36
CA GLU A 18 0.40 -14.03 38.24
C GLU A 18 0.45 -13.25 36.92
N PHE A 19 0.02 -11.98 36.93
CA PHE A 19 0.11 -11.09 35.76
C PHE A 19 1.56 -10.86 35.30
N LEU A 20 2.52 -10.71 36.22
CA LEU A 20 3.94 -10.54 35.87
C LEU A 20 4.58 -11.83 35.33
N LEU A 21 4.18 -13.00 35.84
CA LEU A 21 4.61 -14.31 35.31
C LEU A 21 4.09 -14.56 33.88
N GLU A 22 2.87 -14.11 33.58
CA GLU A 22 2.30 -14.13 32.23
C GLU A 22 3.12 -13.27 31.25
N VAL A 23 3.60 -12.10 31.69
CA VAL A 23 4.37 -11.16 30.86
C VAL A 23 5.77 -11.69 30.53
N ASP A 24 6.43 -12.39 31.45
CA ASP A 24 7.76 -12.96 31.19
C ASP A 24 7.71 -14.16 30.23
N ALA A 25 6.66 -14.98 30.30
CA ALA A 25 6.39 -15.99 29.27
C ALA A 25 6.05 -15.34 27.91
N LEU A 26 5.25 -14.27 27.93
CA LEU A 26 4.86 -13.51 26.73
C LEU A 26 6.07 -12.89 26.02
N LYS A 27 7.12 -12.44 26.73
CA LYS A 27 8.36 -11.96 26.11
C LYS A 27 9.07 -13.02 25.26
N LYS A 28 8.97 -14.30 25.65
CA LYS A 28 9.56 -15.42 24.90
C LYS A 28 8.74 -15.76 23.65
N TYR A 29 7.42 -15.55 23.71
CA TYR A 29 6.51 -15.72 22.59
C TYR A 29 6.36 -14.45 21.72
N PHE A 30 6.79 -13.29 22.21
CA PHE A 30 6.78 -12.01 21.50
C PHE A 30 7.49 -12.05 20.14
N PRO A 31 8.71 -12.62 20.00
CA PRO A 31 9.34 -12.72 18.68
C PRO A 31 8.53 -13.61 17.72
N PHE A 32 7.89 -14.67 18.22
CA PHE A 32 7.06 -15.55 17.40
C PHE A 32 5.75 -14.86 16.97
N LEU A 33 5.09 -14.14 17.87
CA LEU A 33 3.90 -13.35 17.57
C LEU A 33 4.21 -12.21 16.59
N MET A 34 5.36 -11.56 16.74
CA MET A 34 5.82 -10.50 15.83
C MET A 34 6.13 -11.06 14.43
N LEU A 35 6.76 -12.24 14.36
CA LEU A 35 6.97 -12.96 13.10
C LEU A 35 5.64 -13.32 12.41
N LEU A 36 4.67 -13.87 13.16
CA LEU A 36 3.34 -14.19 12.65
C LEU A 36 2.64 -12.94 12.09
N PHE A 37 2.74 -11.82 12.80
CA PHE A 37 2.17 -10.56 12.37
C PHE A 37 2.81 -10.04 11.08
N ILE A 38 4.13 -10.18 10.93
CA ILE A 38 4.82 -9.83 9.67
C ILE A 38 4.29 -10.67 8.50
N PHE A 39 4.12 -11.98 8.67
CA PHE A 39 3.57 -12.84 7.61
C PHE A 39 2.13 -12.48 7.23
N LEU A 40 1.28 -12.19 8.22
CA LEU A 40 -0.09 -11.74 7.98
C LEU A 40 -0.11 -10.39 7.26
N PHE A 41 0.77 -9.46 7.66
CA PHE A 41 0.87 -8.14 7.04
C PHE A 41 1.41 -8.22 5.61
N ALA A 42 2.43 -9.04 5.36
CA ALA A 42 2.95 -9.29 4.03
C ALA A 42 1.89 -9.88 3.09
N GLY A 43 1.13 -10.88 3.57
CA GLY A 43 0.02 -11.45 2.80
C GLY A 43 -1.14 -10.47 2.59
N TYR A 44 -1.40 -9.57 3.54
CA TYR A 44 -2.39 -8.51 3.36
C TYR A 44 -1.98 -7.50 2.30
N LEU A 45 -0.69 -7.09 2.27
CA LEU A 45 -0.17 -6.21 1.23
C LEU A 45 -0.23 -6.87 -0.15
N ASP A 46 0.16 -8.14 -0.25
CA ASP A 46 0.09 -8.93 -1.49
C ASP A 46 -1.37 -9.09 -1.99
N SER A 47 -2.31 -9.28 -1.07
CA SER A 47 -3.75 -9.35 -1.38
C SER A 47 -4.29 -8.01 -1.88
N HIS A 48 -3.88 -6.88 -1.30
CA HIS A 48 -4.30 -5.57 -1.76
C HIS A 48 -3.68 -5.19 -3.12
N ASP A 49 -2.50 -5.73 -3.45
CA ASP A 49 -1.83 -5.50 -4.75
C ASP A 49 -2.39 -6.37 -5.89
N SER A 50 -3.36 -7.25 -5.60
CA SER A 50 -4.02 -8.09 -6.62
C SER A 50 -5.17 -7.40 -7.38
N THR A 51 -5.42 -6.10 -7.15
CA THR A 51 -6.40 -5.33 -7.95
C THR A 51 -5.78 -4.84 -9.25
N SER A 52 -5.45 -5.76 -10.17
CA SER A 52 -5.18 -5.39 -11.56
C SER A 52 -5.35 -6.53 -12.56
N LEU A 53 -5.76 -7.73 -12.18
CA LEU A 53 -5.91 -8.81 -13.16
C LEU A 53 -7.12 -9.69 -12.82
N GLU A 54 -8.31 -9.28 -13.27
CA GLU A 54 -9.19 -10.26 -13.93
C GLU A 54 -10.17 -9.61 -14.94
N PRO A 55 -10.38 -10.25 -16.11
CA PRO A 55 -11.07 -9.72 -17.26
C PRO A 55 -12.56 -10.04 -17.19
N SER A 56 -13.41 -9.03 -17.01
CA SER A 56 -14.86 -9.22 -17.09
C SER A 56 -15.35 -8.94 -18.50
N ASN A 57 -15.54 -10.03 -19.25
CA ASN A 57 -16.42 -10.06 -20.42
C ASN A 57 -17.85 -9.65 -19.99
N LEU A 58 -18.31 -8.45 -20.32
CA LEU A 58 -19.75 -8.16 -20.43
C LEU A 58 -20.02 -6.96 -21.37
N PRO A 59 -20.95 -7.10 -22.34
CA PRO A 59 -21.25 -6.08 -23.34
C PRO A 59 -22.38 -5.14 -22.91
N GLY A 60 -22.28 -3.87 -23.31
CA GLY A 60 -23.35 -2.85 -23.27
C GLY A 60 -23.33 -1.98 -22.01
N SER A 61 -23.58 -0.67 -22.06
CA SER A 61 -24.09 0.19 -23.12
C SER A 61 -24.04 1.66 -22.67
N VAL A 62 -23.77 2.57 -23.63
CA VAL A 62 -24.36 3.91 -23.80
C VAL A 62 -23.73 5.13 -23.09
N ASP A 63 -23.10 5.94 -23.96
CA ASP A 63 -23.03 7.40 -24.11
C ASP A 63 -22.57 8.30 -22.96
N THR A 64 -21.43 8.98 -23.16
CA THR A 64 -21.48 10.36 -23.69
C THR A 64 -20.20 10.67 -24.48
N ASP A 65 -20.45 11.19 -25.67
CA ASP A 65 -19.60 11.70 -26.74
C ASP A 65 -18.46 12.63 -26.29
N ASP A 66 -17.25 12.38 -26.81
CA ASP A 66 -16.35 13.39 -27.37
C ASP A 66 -15.35 12.68 -28.31
N THR A 67 -15.75 12.65 -29.58
CA THR A 67 -14.98 12.16 -30.73
C THR A 67 -13.97 13.21 -31.19
N GLU A 68 -12.70 12.83 -31.37
CA GLU A 68 -11.84 13.07 -32.56
C GLU A 68 -10.41 12.55 -32.29
N THR A 69 -10.13 11.29 -32.67
CA THR A 69 -9.40 10.88 -33.89
C THR A 69 -7.94 11.35 -33.96
N SER A 70 -7.02 10.43 -33.66
CA SER A 70 -5.81 10.25 -34.46
C SER A 70 -5.53 8.77 -34.60
N SER A 71 -5.86 8.29 -35.80
CA SER A 71 -5.53 6.98 -36.32
C SER A 71 -4.03 6.86 -36.57
N SER A 72 -3.46 5.78 -36.07
CA SER A 72 -2.39 5.07 -36.78
C SER A 72 -2.57 3.59 -36.51
N GLU A 73 -3.30 2.95 -37.41
CA GLU A 73 -3.35 1.52 -37.58
C GLU A 73 -1.93 1.03 -37.94
N GLY A 74 -1.34 0.23 -37.06
CA GLY A 74 0.03 -0.25 -37.18
C GLY A 74 0.18 -1.59 -36.46
N ASN A 75 -0.10 -2.65 -37.22
CA ASN A 75 0.15 -4.06 -36.89
C ASN A 75 1.47 -4.28 -36.11
N SER A 76 1.39 -4.62 -34.81
CA SER A 76 2.52 -5.14 -34.01
C SER A 76 2.04 -5.76 -32.69
N PRO A 77 2.80 -6.72 -32.13
CA PRO A 77 2.32 -7.71 -31.16
C PRO A 77 1.82 -7.05 -29.87
N SER A 78 0.86 -7.68 -29.20
CA SER A 78 0.16 -7.18 -28.00
C SER A 78 1.11 -6.54 -26.99
N THR A 79 1.29 -5.23 -27.11
CA THR A 79 2.10 -4.44 -26.20
C THR A 79 1.13 -3.77 -25.25
N THR A 80 1.01 -4.33 -24.05
CA THR A 80 0.22 -3.73 -22.98
C THR A 80 0.96 -2.49 -22.48
N TRP A 81 0.25 -1.38 -22.37
CA TRP A 81 0.76 -0.15 -21.78
C TRP A 81 -0.03 0.21 -20.51
N GLU A 82 0.64 0.90 -19.60
CA GLU A 82 0.05 1.40 -18.35
C GLU A 82 0.49 2.85 -18.10
N LEU A 83 -0.36 3.62 -17.41
CA LEU A 83 -0.05 4.98 -16.96
C LEU A 83 0.44 4.94 -15.51
N GLY A 84 1.55 5.61 -15.23
CA GLY A 84 2.13 5.66 -13.88
C GLY A 84 2.81 6.99 -13.56
N MET A 85 2.65 7.44 -12.31
CA MET A 85 3.31 8.63 -11.78
C MET A 85 4.72 8.30 -11.27
N ILE A 86 5.74 8.97 -11.82
CA ILE A 86 7.14 8.78 -11.44
C ILE A 86 7.69 10.09 -10.86
N LEU A 87 8.45 10.00 -9.77
CA LEU A 87 9.11 11.16 -9.16
C LEU A 87 10.22 11.69 -10.10
N GLU A 88 10.04 12.91 -10.60
CA GLU A 88 11.03 13.62 -11.42
C GLU A 88 12.06 14.34 -10.56
N GLY A 89 11.66 14.82 -9.39
CA GLY A 89 12.58 15.49 -8.50
C GLY A 89 11.95 16.13 -7.28
N THR A 90 12.85 16.63 -6.43
CA THR A 90 12.52 17.28 -5.18
C THR A 90 13.26 18.60 -5.11
N LYS A 91 12.55 19.68 -4.76
CA LYS A 91 13.12 21.01 -4.55
C LYS A 91 12.66 21.61 -3.23
N ILE A 92 13.46 22.48 -2.64
CA ILE A 92 13.06 23.33 -1.51
C ILE A 92 12.72 24.71 -2.06
N VAL A 93 11.50 25.18 -1.83
CA VAL A 93 11.05 26.52 -2.22
C VAL A 93 10.52 27.18 -0.95
N ASP A 94 11.11 28.32 -0.57
CA ASP A 94 10.71 29.10 0.61
C ASP A 94 10.68 28.29 1.93
N GLY A 95 11.60 27.34 2.07
CA GLY A 95 11.69 26.44 3.24
C GLY A 95 10.75 25.23 3.18
N THR A 96 9.84 25.18 2.21
CA THR A 96 8.89 24.09 1.99
C THR A 96 9.48 23.06 1.01
N LYS A 97 9.41 21.76 1.36
CA LYS A 97 9.79 20.68 0.46
C LYS A 97 8.68 20.48 -0.58
N VAL A 98 9.06 20.50 -1.86
CA VAL A 98 8.16 20.29 -2.99
C VAL A 98 8.68 19.12 -3.84
N GLU A 99 7.86 18.09 -3.98
CA GLU A 99 8.12 16.94 -4.85
C GLU A 99 7.33 17.08 -6.15
N THR A 100 7.98 16.78 -7.27
CA THR A 100 7.38 16.85 -8.61
C THR A 100 7.31 15.45 -9.18
N TYR A 101 6.10 15.01 -9.52
CA TYR A 101 5.82 13.75 -10.17
C TYR A 101 5.33 14.01 -11.59
N ARG A 102 5.75 13.19 -12.54
CA ARG A 102 5.30 13.22 -13.93
C ARG A 102 4.69 11.89 -14.31
N GLU A 103 3.61 11.93 -15.06
CA GLU A 103 2.98 10.74 -15.60
C GLU A 103 3.73 10.23 -16.84
N TYR A 104 3.87 8.90 -16.91
CA TYR A 104 4.51 8.21 -18.02
C TYR A 104 3.61 7.11 -18.55
N GLU A 105 3.57 6.98 -19.88
CA GLU A 105 3.11 5.76 -20.54
C GLU A 105 4.26 4.75 -20.55
N VAL A 106 4.06 3.64 -19.83
CA VAL A 106 5.03 2.56 -19.70
C VAL A 106 4.57 1.38 -20.55
N TYR A 107 5.37 1.03 -21.55
CA TYR A 107 5.12 -0.10 -22.44
C TYR A 107 5.85 -1.32 -21.90
N LYS A 108 5.12 -2.44 -21.75
CA LYS A 108 5.66 -3.71 -21.28
C LYS A 108 5.61 -4.77 -22.39
N ASP A 109 6.60 -5.65 -22.42
CA ASP A 109 6.54 -6.87 -23.24
C ASP A 109 5.59 -7.92 -22.62
N GLU A 110 5.37 -9.03 -23.33
CA GLU A 110 4.52 -10.14 -22.86
C GLU A 110 5.06 -10.81 -21.57
N ASN A 111 6.34 -10.58 -21.24
CA ASN A 111 7.00 -11.07 -20.03
C ASN A 111 6.96 -10.03 -18.88
N GLY A 112 6.37 -8.86 -19.09
CA GLY A 112 6.26 -7.78 -18.10
C GLY A 112 7.47 -6.86 -18.00
N ASN A 113 8.48 -7.00 -18.85
CA ASN A 113 9.65 -6.12 -18.86
C ASN A 113 9.33 -4.78 -19.53
N ILE A 114 9.87 -3.69 -18.98
CA ILE A 114 9.66 -2.35 -19.51
C ILE A 114 10.51 -2.17 -20.77
N VAL A 115 9.85 -2.02 -21.92
CA VAL A 115 10.51 -1.80 -23.22
C VAL A 115 10.63 -0.33 -23.57
N LYS A 116 9.70 0.52 -23.08
CA LYS A 116 9.69 1.96 -23.38
C LYS A 116 8.96 2.74 -22.29
N ARG A 117 9.41 3.97 -22.05
CA ARG A 117 8.70 4.98 -21.25
C ARG A 117 8.53 6.24 -22.08
N VAL A 118 7.30 6.71 -22.23
CA VAL A 118 6.98 7.97 -22.92
C VAL A 118 6.44 8.96 -21.90
N PRO A 119 7.09 10.11 -21.70
CA PRO A 119 6.59 11.11 -20.79
C PRO A 119 5.32 11.79 -21.33
N THR A 120 4.31 11.98 -20.48
CA THR A 120 3.13 12.77 -20.83
C THR A 120 3.31 14.24 -20.41
N SER A 121 2.30 15.08 -20.66
CA SER A 121 2.25 16.47 -20.20
C SER A 121 1.64 16.62 -18.80
N ASN A 122 1.29 15.52 -18.12
CA ASN A 122 0.62 15.55 -16.83
C ASN A 122 1.64 15.54 -15.67
N TYR A 123 1.53 16.53 -14.78
CA TYR A 123 2.40 16.73 -13.63
C TYR A 123 1.59 16.86 -12.34
N ASN A 124 2.11 16.26 -11.27
CA ASN A 124 1.57 16.39 -9.92
C ASN A 124 2.64 16.94 -8.98
N TYR A 125 2.24 17.80 -8.05
CA TYR A 125 3.14 18.45 -7.10
C TYR A 125 2.66 18.22 -5.68
N LEU A 126 3.51 17.61 -4.86
CA LEU A 126 3.28 17.47 -3.42
C LEU A 126 4.10 18.52 -2.67
N ARG A 127 3.46 19.25 -1.75
CA ARG A 127 4.11 20.24 -0.87
C ARG A 127 3.92 19.84 0.58
N TYR A 128 4.97 20.01 1.37
CA TYR A 128 4.97 19.70 2.80
C TYR A 128 5.13 20.99 3.60
N GLU A 129 4.11 21.32 4.40
CA GLU A 129 4.10 22.44 5.36
C GLU A 129 4.88 22.12 6.63
#